data_AF-A0A2V7WS42-F1
#
_entry.id   AF-A0A2V7WS42-F1
#
_cell.length_a   1.000
_cell.length_b   1.000
_cell.length_c   1.000
_cell.angle_alpha   90.00
_cell.angle_beta   90.00
_cell.angle_gamma   90.00
#
_symmetry.space_group_name_H-M   'P 1'
#
loop_
_entity.id
_entity.type
_entity.pdbx_description
1 polymer ?
#
loop_
_entity_poly.entity_id
_entity_poly.type
_entity_poly.pdbx_seq_one_letter_code
_entity_poly.pdbx_strand_id
1 'polypeptide(L)'
;MVVDAHGSYPWQTQGAVQLNEHTVSYAVGSGKVLELSEPVSDPETFAQDIRRLIGNQNALMSLWNGLTTIAVPYREKRGGLKTVELINYAQDPVRVQVKVKGSFTAIRYESPEHGCCKSLAATQRNGFTEFVIPDLTIAGRVHLENQPAAASAKEH
;
A
#
# COMPACT_ATOMS: atom_id res chain seq x y z
N MET A 1 11.62 11.45 0.85
CA MET A 1 12.55 10.42 1.35
C MET A 1 13.91 11.09 1.41
N VAL A 2 14.47 11.23 2.61
CA VAL A 2 15.84 11.75 2.79
C VAL A 2 16.73 10.53 2.92
N VAL A 3 17.78 10.46 2.10
CA VAL A 3 18.77 9.38 2.11
C VAL A 3 20.12 10.05 2.26
N ASP A 4 20.92 9.57 3.21
CA ASP A 4 22.32 9.99 3.40
C ASP A 4 22.52 11.49 3.68
N ALA A 5 21.65 12.08 4.52
CA ALA A 5 21.88 13.44 5.02
C ALA A 5 22.70 13.39 6.31
N HIS A 6 23.82 14.12 6.32
CA HIS A 6 24.66 14.28 7.50
C HIS A 6 24.28 15.55 8.26
N GLY A 7 24.09 15.44 9.58
CA GLY A 7 23.82 16.56 10.49
C GLY A 7 22.57 16.40 11.34
N SER A 8 22.31 17.40 12.20
CA SER A 8 21.08 17.45 13.01
C SER A 8 19.88 17.73 12.12
N TYR A 9 18.81 16.95 12.30
CA TYR A 9 17.59 17.12 11.53
C TYR A 9 16.61 18.07 12.21
N PRO A 10 15.82 18.85 11.46
CA PRO A 10 14.87 19.82 12.05
C PRO A 10 13.87 19.18 13.02
N TRP A 11 13.45 17.94 12.78
CA TRP A 11 12.51 17.23 13.63
C TRP A 11 13.09 16.77 14.98
N GLN A 12 14.42 16.67 15.10
CA GLN A 12 15.08 16.29 16.37
C GLN A 12 14.97 17.39 17.44
N THR A 13 14.57 18.61 17.04
CA THR A 13 14.26 19.69 17.97
C THR A 13 12.84 19.61 18.53
N GLN A 14 11.98 18.75 17.94
CA GLN A 14 10.63 18.51 18.43
C GLN A 14 10.66 17.32 19.40
N GLY A 15 9.83 17.35 20.44
CA GLY A 15 9.88 16.37 21.54
C GLY A 15 9.91 14.92 21.04
N ALA A 16 10.95 14.19 21.44
CA ALA A 16 11.18 12.80 21.09
C ALA A 16 10.36 11.87 21.99
N VAL A 17 9.76 10.84 21.40
CA VAL A 17 9.10 9.74 22.12
C VAL A 17 9.84 8.45 21.80
N GLN A 18 10.46 7.83 22.81
CA GLN A 18 11.06 6.51 22.66
C GLN A 18 9.95 5.47 22.46
N LEU A 19 9.96 4.75 21.34
CA LEU A 19 8.99 3.69 21.07
C LEU A 19 9.48 2.31 21.55
N ASN A 20 10.78 2.05 21.41
CA ASN A 20 11.47 0.85 21.90
C ASN A 20 12.98 1.16 22.02
N GLU A 21 13.81 0.18 22.38
CA GLU A 21 15.27 0.37 22.55
C GLU A 21 15.99 0.91 21.30
N HIS A 22 15.44 0.68 20.10
CA HIS A 22 16.09 1.01 18.83
C HIS A 22 15.33 2.03 17.96
N THR A 23 14.25 2.63 18.46
CA THR A 23 13.36 3.48 17.66
C THR A 23 12.86 4.68 18.44
N VAL A 24 13.06 5.86 17.86
CA VAL A 24 12.57 7.15 18.36
C VAL A 24 11.53 7.70 17.39
N SER A 25 10.43 8.22 17.92
CA SER A 25 9.39 8.90 17.15
C SER A 25 9.42 10.40 17.43
N TYR A 26 9.33 11.19 16.36
CA TYR A 26 9.16 12.64 16.41
C TYR A 26 7.83 12.99 15.76
N ALA A 27 7.00 13.79 16.43
CA ALA A 27 5.85 14.40 15.77
C ALA A 27 6.35 15.48 14.81
N VAL A 28 5.80 15.55 13.60
CA VAL A 28 6.12 16.58 12.60
C VAL A 28 4.84 17.03 11.90
N GLY A 29 4.31 18.18 12.30
CA GLY A 29 3.01 18.66 11.82
C GLY A 29 1.88 17.67 12.15
N SER A 30 1.14 17.21 11.14
CA SER A 30 0.13 16.14 11.28
C SER A 30 0.68 14.72 11.09
N GLY A 31 1.99 14.58 10.88
CA GLY A 31 2.67 13.32 10.64
C GLY A 31 3.65 12.95 11.76
N LYS A 32 4.40 11.87 11.52
CA LYS A 32 5.47 11.38 12.40
C LYS A 32 6.70 10.99 11.60
N VAL A 33 7.89 11.21 12.15
CA VAL A 33 9.17 10.67 11.68
C VAL A 33 9.62 9.60 12.66
N LEU A 34 10.05 8.46 12.13
CA LEU A 34 10.65 7.37 12.90
C LEU A 34 12.13 7.32 12.58
N GLU A 35 12.97 7.44 13.61
CA GLU A 35 14.42 7.33 13.52
C GLU A 35 14.85 6.01 14.16
N LEU A 36 15.66 5.25 13.43
CA LEU A 36 16.24 3.99 13.88
C LEU A 36 17.68 4.25 14.31
N SER A 37 18.08 3.74 15.46
CA SER A 37 19.43 3.94 15.99
C SER A 37 20.49 3.04 15.34
N GLU A 38 20.07 1.99 14.62
CA GLU A 38 20.96 1.09 13.89
C GLU A 38 20.54 0.97 12.41
N PRO A 39 21.51 0.72 11.50
CA PRO A 39 21.20 0.42 10.11
C PRO A 39 20.25 -0.78 9.97
N VAL A 40 19.35 -0.73 9.00
CA VAL A 40 18.47 -1.86 8.67
C VAL A 40 19.32 -3.00 8.08
N SER A 41 19.57 -4.03 8.89
CA SER A 41 20.34 -5.22 8.50
C SER A 41 19.46 -6.30 7.84
N ASP A 42 18.21 -6.39 8.25
CA ASP A 42 17.19 -7.27 7.66
C ASP A 42 15.98 -6.45 7.17
N PRO A 43 15.85 -6.23 5.86
CA PRO A 43 14.73 -5.51 5.27
C PRO A 43 13.36 -6.11 5.56
N GLU A 44 13.28 -7.44 5.74
CA GLU A 44 12.00 -8.12 5.96
C GLU A 44 11.51 -7.90 7.39
N THR A 45 12.38 -8.11 8.38
CA THR A 45 12.08 -7.78 9.79
C THR A 45 11.71 -6.31 9.92
N PHE A 46 12.45 -5.41 9.28
CA PHE A 46 12.13 -3.98 9.27
C PHE A 46 10.74 -3.69 8.69
N ALA A 47 10.38 -4.29 7.55
CA ALA A 47 9.06 -4.12 6.95
C ALA A 47 7.93 -4.63 7.87
N GLN A 48 8.17 -5.72 8.61
CA GLN A 48 7.22 -6.24 9.59
C GLN A 48 7.05 -5.29 10.79
N ASP A 49 8.14 -4.75 11.32
CA ASP A 49 8.13 -3.79 12.42
C ASP A 49 7.42 -2.48 12.03
N ILE A 50 7.69 -1.95 10.85
CA ILE A 50 6.99 -0.78 10.32
C ILE A 50 5.48 -1.05 10.17
N ARG A 51 5.09 -2.24 9.68
CA ARG A 51 3.67 -2.63 9.63
C ARG A 51 3.04 -2.64 11.03
N ARG A 52 3.75 -3.15 12.04
CA ARG A 52 3.30 -3.12 13.44
C ARG A 52 3.14 -1.69 13.96
N LEU A 53 4.07 -0.80 13.62
CA LEU A 53 4.11 0.61 14.04
C LEU A 53 3.10 1.52 13.32
N ILE A 54 2.70 1.19 12.09
CA ILE A 54 1.65 1.89 11.34
C ILE A 54 0.26 1.45 11.84
N GLY A 55 0.15 0.20 12.29
CA GLY A 55 -1.10 -0.42 12.71
C GLY A 55 -1.97 -0.83 11.52
N ASN A 56 -2.58 -2.03 11.59
CA ASN A 56 -3.39 -2.60 10.50
C ASN A 56 -4.58 -1.72 10.06
N GLN A 57 -5.02 -0.77 10.87
CA GLN A 57 -6.19 0.07 10.56
C GLN A 57 -5.89 1.27 9.65
N ASN A 58 -4.60 1.67 9.55
CA ASN A 58 -4.18 2.88 8.84
C ASN A 58 -3.64 2.60 7.42
N ALA A 59 -3.24 1.37 7.10
CA ALA A 59 -2.73 1.03 5.78
C ALA A 59 -3.87 0.93 4.75
N LEU A 60 -3.83 1.79 3.72
CA LEU A 60 -4.76 1.73 2.58
C LEU A 60 -4.56 0.43 1.77
N MET A 61 -3.32 -0.04 1.67
CA MET A 61 -2.93 -1.17 0.84
C MET A 61 -1.70 -1.87 1.41
N SER A 62 -1.54 -3.15 1.11
CA SER A 62 -0.38 -3.96 1.42
C SER A 62 -0.03 -4.84 0.23
N LEU A 63 1.27 -5.00 -0.03
CA LEU A 63 1.81 -5.88 -1.05
C LEU A 63 2.65 -6.98 -0.39
N TRP A 64 2.56 -8.19 -0.92
CA TRP A 64 3.45 -9.32 -0.64
C TRP A 64 4.08 -9.81 -1.93
N ASN A 65 5.29 -10.35 -1.84
CA ASN A 65 6.09 -10.81 -2.99
C ASN A 65 6.30 -9.71 -4.05
N GLY A 66 6.33 -8.45 -3.62
CA GLY A 66 6.46 -7.27 -4.48
C GLY A 66 7.63 -6.39 -4.07
N LEU A 67 8.78 -6.99 -3.71
CA LEU A 67 9.97 -6.25 -3.23
C LEU A 67 10.41 -5.17 -4.21
N THR A 68 10.25 -5.44 -5.50
CA THR A 68 10.60 -4.55 -6.61
C THR A 68 9.39 -3.82 -7.18
N THR A 69 8.26 -3.85 -6.48
CA THR A 69 6.97 -3.33 -6.94
C THR A 69 6.55 -2.09 -6.18
N ILE A 70 6.29 -1.02 -6.91
CA ILE A 70 5.65 0.19 -6.40
C ILE A 70 4.17 0.12 -6.77
N ALA A 71 3.28 0.41 -5.81
CA ALA A 71 1.86 0.49 -6.05
C ALA A 71 1.31 1.90 -5.78
N VAL A 72 0.62 2.47 -6.76
CA VAL A 72 0.06 3.82 -6.72
C VAL A 72 -1.47 3.74 -6.75
N PRO A 73 -2.15 3.99 -5.62
CA PRO A 73 -3.60 4.00 -5.55
C PRO A 73 -4.18 5.33 -6.08
N TYR A 74 -5.15 5.26 -7.00
CA TYR A 74 -5.90 6.40 -7.51
C TYR A 74 -7.36 6.35 -7.06
N ARG A 75 -7.80 7.47 -6.47
CA ARG A 75 -9.19 7.69 -6.02
C ARG A 75 -9.91 8.61 -6.98
N GLU A 76 -11.23 8.44 -7.09
CA GLU A 76 -12.07 9.43 -7.76
C GLU A 76 -12.24 10.70 -6.90
N LYS A 77 -12.44 11.86 -7.55
CA LYS A 77 -12.56 13.17 -6.88
C LYS A 77 -13.64 13.24 -5.79
N ARG A 78 -14.63 12.35 -5.80
CA ARG A 78 -15.70 12.25 -4.80
C ARG A 78 -15.99 10.80 -4.37
N GLY A 79 -15.04 9.89 -4.61
CA GLY A 79 -15.30 8.45 -4.56
C GLY A 79 -14.25 7.63 -3.82
N GLY A 80 -14.51 6.33 -3.76
CA GLY A 80 -13.57 5.34 -3.25
C GLY A 80 -12.34 5.16 -4.15
N LEU A 81 -11.47 4.26 -3.74
CA LEU A 81 -10.38 3.81 -4.61
C LEU A 81 -10.95 3.15 -5.86
N LYS A 82 -10.42 3.50 -7.04
CA LYS A 82 -10.92 3.01 -8.34
C LYS A 82 -9.86 2.28 -9.14
N THR A 83 -8.61 2.71 -9.01
CA THR A 83 -7.50 2.14 -9.77
C THR A 83 -6.28 1.99 -8.88
N VAL A 84 -5.51 0.93 -9.09
CA VAL A 84 -4.15 0.78 -8.56
C VAL A 84 -3.22 0.55 -9.74
N GLU A 85 -2.21 1.41 -9.88
CA GLU A 85 -1.10 1.15 -10.81
C GLU A 85 0.02 0.43 -10.07
N LEU A 86 0.66 -0.50 -10.76
CA LEU A 86 1.74 -1.32 -10.27
C LEU A 86 2.92 -1.15 -11.22
N ILE A 87 4.11 -0.91 -10.69
CA ILE A 87 5.34 -0.75 -11.46
C ILE A 87 6.37 -1.69 -10.85
N ASN A 88 6.88 -2.62 -11.64
CA ASN A 88 8.00 -3.46 -11.27
C ASN A 88 9.29 -2.90 -11.88
N TYR A 89 10.13 -2.27 -11.06
CA TYR A 89 11.34 -1.62 -11.55
C TYR A 89 12.51 -2.59 -11.79
N ALA A 90 12.38 -3.86 -11.39
CA ALA A 90 13.40 -4.88 -11.69
C ALA A 90 13.21 -5.54 -13.05
N GLN A 91 12.04 -5.38 -13.69
CA GLN A 91 11.69 -5.96 -15.00
C GLN A 91 11.72 -7.49 -15.08
N ASP A 92 12.00 -8.18 -13.98
CA ASP A 92 11.86 -9.63 -13.84
C ASP A 92 10.44 -9.98 -13.39
N PRO A 93 9.68 -10.84 -14.10
CA PRO A 93 8.27 -11.09 -13.79
C PRO A 93 8.05 -11.60 -12.36
N VAL A 94 7.17 -10.92 -11.62
CA VAL A 94 6.83 -11.29 -10.23
C VAL A 94 5.34 -11.53 -10.05
N ARG A 95 5.02 -12.47 -9.16
CA ARG A 95 3.67 -12.72 -8.66
C ARG A 95 3.43 -11.91 -7.40
N VAL A 96 2.53 -10.92 -7.45
CA VAL A 96 2.28 -10.00 -6.34
C VAL A 96 0.93 -10.28 -5.70
N GLN A 97 0.88 -10.47 -4.38
CA GLN A 97 -0.39 -10.49 -3.65
C GLN A 97 -0.69 -9.09 -3.13
N VAL A 98 -1.92 -8.64 -3.38
CA VAL A 98 -2.39 -7.29 -3.05
C VAL A 98 -3.53 -7.41 -2.07
N LYS A 99 -3.47 -6.63 -0.99
CA LYS A 99 -4.59 -6.39 -0.06
C LYS A 99 -4.90 -4.91 -0.06
N VAL A 100 -6.15 -4.55 -0.29
CA VAL A 100 -6.58 -3.15 -0.39
C VAL A 100 -7.82 -2.90 0.46
N LYS A 101 -7.85 -1.77 1.16
CA LYS A 101 -8.98 -1.40 2.03
C LYS A 101 -10.22 -1.08 1.18
N GLY A 102 -11.34 -1.71 1.51
CA GLY A 102 -12.59 -1.62 0.76
C GLY A 102 -13.11 -2.98 0.30
N SER A 103 -14.39 -3.00 -0.08
CA SER A 103 -15.08 -4.17 -0.62
C SER A 103 -15.36 -3.94 -2.10
N PHE A 104 -14.65 -4.68 -2.95
CA PHE A 104 -14.78 -4.58 -4.41
C PHE A 104 -15.36 -5.89 -4.96
N THR A 105 -16.29 -5.76 -5.90
CA THR A 105 -17.01 -6.90 -6.50
C THR A 105 -16.37 -7.39 -7.78
N ALA A 106 -15.61 -6.53 -8.47
CA ALA A 106 -14.84 -6.91 -9.64
C ALA A 106 -13.44 -6.30 -9.61
N ILE A 107 -12.46 -7.12 -9.97
CA ILE A 107 -11.06 -6.76 -10.09
C ILE A 107 -10.62 -7.08 -11.52
N ARG A 108 -10.28 -6.05 -12.28
CA ARG A 108 -9.84 -6.19 -13.68
C ARG A 108 -8.40 -5.73 -13.81
N TYR A 109 -7.55 -6.60 -14.34
CA TYR A 109 -6.13 -6.36 -14.53
C TYR A 109 -5.80 -6.17 -16.00
N GLU A 110 -5.05 -5.11 -16.31
CA GLU A 110 -4.43 -4.88 -17.60
C GLU A 110 -2.91 -4.75 -17.43
N SER A 111 -2.17 -5.20 -18.43
CA SER A 111 -0.71 -5.06 -18.48
C SER A 111 -0.26 -4.75 -19.91
N PRO A 112 0.91 -4.12 -20.11
CA PRO A 112 1.45 -3.87 -21.45
C PRO A 112 1.59 -5.13 -22.31
N GLU A 113 1.88 -6.26 -21.68
CA GLU A 113 2.17 -7.54 -22.34
C GLU A 113 0.91 -8.25 -22.83
N HIS A 114 -0.23 -8.04 -22.16
CA HIS A 114 -1.48 -8.78 -22.42
C HIS A 114 -2.67 -7.88 -22.78
N GLY A 115 -2.51 -6.56 -22.73
CA GLY A 115 -3.61 -5.61 -22.92
C GLY A 115 -4.66 -5.68 -21.80
N CYS A 116 -5.86 -5.19 -22.11
CA CYS A 116 -7.01 -5.19 -21.20
C CYS A 116 -8.04 -6.27 -21.58
N CYS A 117 -8.75 -6.90 -20.66
CA CYS A 117 -8.50 -6.96 -19.22
C CYS A 117 -8.80 -8.38 -18.73
N LYS A 118 -7.92 -8.92 -17.90
CA LYS A 118 -8.12 -10.20 -17.19
C LYS A 118 -8.89 -9.96 -15.90
N SER A 119 -9.99 -10.70 -15.71
CA SER A 119 -10.69 -10.71 -14.42
C SER A 119 -9.89 -11.50 -13.39
N LEU A 120 -9.68 -10.93 -12.20
CA LEU A 120 -8.98 -11.59 -11.10
C LEU A 120 -9.97 -12.05 -10.03
N ALA A 121 -9.72 -13.24 -9.47
CA ALA A 121 -10.44 -13.71 -8.30
C ALA A 121 -10.06 -12.85 -7.10
N ALA A 122 -11.07 -12.45 -6.32
CA ALA A 122 -10.91 -11.62 -5.14
C ALA A 122 -11.57 -12.25 -3.93
N THR A 123 -10.95 -12.08 -2.76
CA THR A 123 -11.49 -12.51 -1.47
C THR A 123 -11.66 -11.30 -0.58
N GLN A 124 -12.80 -11.17 0.07
CA GLN A 124 -13.05 -10.08 1.02
C GLN A 124 -12.89 -10.58 2.46
N ARG A 125 -12.08 -9.90 3.28
CA ARG A 125 -11.87 -10.22 4.70
C ARG A 125 -11.64 -8.94 5.51
N ASN A 126 -12.35 -8.78 6.62
CA ASN A 126 -12.13 -7.71 7.61
C ASN A 126 -12.11 -6.29 7.01
N GLY A 127 -12.96 -6.01 6.01
CA GLY A 127 -13.01 -4.70 5.32
C GLY A 127 -11.90 -4.46 4.29
N PHE A 128 -11.19 -5.51 3.89
CA PHE A 128 -10.22 -5.50 2.80
C PHE A 128 -10.63 -6.47 1.69
N THR A 129 -10.22 -6.15 0.47
CA THR A 129 -10.25 -7.04 -0.68
C THR A 129 -8.83 -7.49 -1.00
N GLU A 130 -8.66 -8.79 -1.18
CA GLU A 130 -7.39 -9.45 -1.48
C GLU A 130 -7.46 -10.13 -2.84
N PHE A 131 -6.40 -9.97 -3.65
CA PHE A 131 -6.27 -10.60 -4.97
C PHE A 131 -4.80 -10.78 -5.33
N VAL A 132 -4.54 -11.53 -6.40
CA VAL A 132 -3.19 -11.86 -6.86
C VAL A 132 -2.99 -11.40 -8.30
N ILE A 133 -1.91 -10.65 -8.52
CA ILE A 133 -1.38 -10.37 -9.85
C ILE A 133 -0.49 -11.56 -10.25
N PRO A 134 -0.85 -12.29 -11.32
CA PRO A 134 -0.19 -13.54 -11.65
C PRO A 134 1.24 -13.34 -12.17
N ASP A 135 1.43 -12.29 -12.97
CA ASP A 135 2.66 -11.99 -13.69
C ASP A 135 2.73 -10.47 -13.92
N LEU A 136 3.65 -9.80 -13.21
CA LEU A 136 3.92 -8.37 -13.31
C LEU A 136 5.36 -8.16 -13.79
N THR A 137 5.53 -7.93 -15.09
CA THR A 137 6.85 -7.76 -15.71
C THR A 137 7.33 -6.31 -15.57
N ILE A 138 6.69 -5.36 -16.26
CA ILE A 138 7.10 -3.94 -16.22
C ILE A 138 6.09 -3.11 -15.44
N ALA A 139 4.82 -3.22 -15.80
CA ALA A 139 3.76 -2.45 -15.19
C ALA A 139 2.41 -3.16 -15.31
N GLY A 140 1.44 -2.71 -14.53
CA GLY A 140 0.08 -3.15 -14.68
C GLY A 140 -0.89 -2.20 -14.01
N ARG A 141 -2.14 -2.23 -14.43
CA ARG A 141 -3.21 -1.43 -13.85
C ARG A 141 -4.34 -2.34 -13.42
N VAL A 142 -4.82 -2.12 -12.21
CA VAL A 142 -5.93 -2.84 -11.61
C VAL A 142 -7.09 -1.88 -11.46
N HIS A 143 -8.20 -2.18 -12.11
CA HIS A 143 -9.47 -1.48 -11.92
C HIS A 143 -10.27 -2.19 -10.83
N LEU A 144 -10.77 -1.39 -9.89
CA LEU A 144 -11.53 -1.82 -8.73
C LEU A 144 -12.95 -1.27 -8.85
N GLU A 145 -13.92 -2.18 -8.93
CA GLU A 145 -15.33 -1.82 -9.03
C GLU A 145 -16.03 -2.14 -7.71
N ASN A 146 -16.73 -1.14 -7.16
CA ASN A 146 -17.54 -1.29 -5.97
C ASN A 146 -18.89 -1.91 -6.32
N GLN A 147 -19.51 -2.58 -5.35
CA GLN A 147 -20.94 -2.83 -5.41
C GLN A 147 -21.67 -1.47 -5.43
N PRO A 148 -22.59 -1.20 -6.36
CA PRO A 148 -23.46 -0.03 -6.23
C PRO A 148 -24.22 -0.14 -4.91
N ALA A 149 -24.24 0.96 -4.13
CA ALA A 149 -25.09 1.03 -2.95
C ALA A 149 -26.52 0.73 -3.40
N ALA A 150 -27.18 -0.25 -2.77
CA ALA A 150 -28.58 -0.55 -3.05
C ALA A 150 -29.38 0.75 -2.94
N ALA A 151 -29.99 1.18 -4.06
CA ALA A 151 -30.90 2.30 -4.04
C ALA A 151 -32.02 1.97 -3.06
N SER A 152 -32.11 2.72 -1.97
CA SER A 152 -33.24 2.61 -1.05
C SER A 152 -34.52 2.84 -1.86
N ALA A 153 -35.28 1.78 -2.08
CA ALA A 153 -36.61 1.86 -2.63
C ALA A 153 -37.46 2.67 -1.63
N LYS A 154 -37.78 3.91 -2.00
CA LYS A 154 -38.91 4.62 -1.41
C LYS A 154 -40.16 4.08 -2.11
N GLU A 155 -40.86 3.17 -1.45
CA GLU A 155 -42.27 2.91 -1.77
C GLU A 155 -43.08 4.17 -1.48
N HIS A 156 -43.99 4.49 -2.42
CA HIS A 156 -44.97 5.57 -2.36
C HIS A 156 -46.20 5.13 -1.58
#